data_AF-A0A948IN80-F1
#
_entry.id   AF-A0A948IN80-F1
#
_cell.length_a   1.000
_cell.length_b   1.000
_cell.length_c   1.000
_cell.angle_alpha   90.00
_cell.angle_beta   90.00
_cell.angle_gamma   90.00
#
_symmetry.space_group_name_H-M   'P 1'
#
loop_
_entity.id
_entity.type
_entity.pdbx_description
1 polymer ?
#
loop_
_entity_poly.entity_id
_entity_poly.type
_entity_poly.pdbx_seq_one_letter_code
_entity_poly.pdbx_strand_id
1 'polypeptide(L)'
;MNIKHLLGASALAASIALGAVGSASALVYEQLYTGTVALAVDGGLFGGLSGGEAFTVRFVTDTDLGSGIVDGPDGQTIEGGSISGASAPVTAFITINGYTESFIDNIVQSRSQIFSSGGQLDVANSVVYQASGVGELNILAGAAGVGSGLPATFGQSYALSSPLQSPTYLIVLGTLNDRGVYFEMTVTSASGGVISAVPEPATWALMMSGFAVLGGALRVNRGRQHVTA
;
A
#
# COMPACT_ATOMS: atom_id res chain seq x y z
N MET A 1 -33.07 -22.91 -39.94
CA MET A 1 -32.04 -22.89 -38.87
C MET A 1 -32.72 -22.42 -37.59
N ASN A 2 -32.70 -23.23 -36.53
CA ASN A 2 -33.56 -23.04 -35.35
C ASN A 2 -32.93 -22.05 -34.36
N ILE A 3 -33.60 -20.92 -34.06
CA ILE A 3 -33.11 -19.84 -33.17
C ILE A 3 -32.67 -20.36 -31.79
N LYS A 4 -33.25 -21.47 -31.32
CA LYS A 4 -32.91 -22.10 -30.04
C LYS A 4 -31.46 -22.60 -29.95
N HIS A 5 -30.82 -22.95 -31.07
CA HIS A 5 -29.43 -23.43 -31.06
C HIS A 5 -28.39 -22.30 -31.04
N LEU A 6 -28.74 -21.09 -31.49
CA LEU A 6 -27.84 -19.92 -31.44
C LEU A 6 -27.70 -19.32 -30.03
N LEU A 7 -28.75 -19.42 -29.22
CA LEU A 7 -28.76 -18.94 -27.84
C LEU A 7 -27.93 -19.84 -26.89
N GLY A 8 -27.89 -21.15 -27.15
CA GLY A 8 -27.08 -22.08 -26.34
C GLY A 8 -25.57 -21.91 -26.54
N ALA A 9 -25.13 -21.64 -27.77
CA ALA A 9 -23.71 -21.50 -28.09
C ALA A 9 -23.10 -20.20 -27.53
N SER A 10 -23.88 -19.11 -27.47
CA SER A 10 -23.42 -17.81 -26.95
C SER A 10 -23.27 -17.79 -25.42
N ALA A 11 -24.14 -18.49 -24.68
CA ALA A 11 -24.02 -18.60 -23.23
C ALA A 11 -22.76 -19.39 -22.80
N LEU A 12 -22.42 -20.46 -23.52
CA LEU A 12 -21.24 -21.28 -23.22
C LEU A 12 -19.93 -20.53 -23.51
N ALA A 13 -19.87 -19.75 -24.59
CA ALA A 13 -18.70 -18.93 -24.93
C ALA A 13 -18.44 -17.82 -23.90
N ALA A 14 -19.49 -17.22 -23.34
CA ALA A 14 -19.36 -16.21 -22.29
C ALA A 14 -18.79 -16.79 -20.97
N SER A 15 -19.19 -18.01 -20.60
CA SER A 15 -18.66 -18.67 -19.39
C SER A 15 -17.19 -19.07 -19.49
N ILE A 16 -16.68 -19.38 -20.69
CA ILE A 16 -15.27 -19.74 -20.89
C ILE A 16 -14.37 -18.49 -20.86
N ALA A 17 -14.84 -17.36 -21.39
CA ALA A 17 -14.10 -16.10 -21.37
C ALA A 17 -13.92 -15.53 -19.94
N LEU A 18 -14.88 -15.77 -19.05
CA LEU A 18 -14.81 -15.34 -17.65
C LEU A 18 -13.84 -16.17 -16.80
N GLY A 19 -13.56 -17.42 -17.17
CA GLY A 19 -12.62 -18.29 -16.45
C GLY A 19 -11.14 -18.01 -16.74
N ALA A 20 -10.84 -17.21 -17.77
CA ALA A 20 -9.47 -16.92 -18.20
C ALA A 20 -8.90 -15.60 -17.66
N VAL A 21 -9.67 -14.84 -16.89
CA VAL A 21 -9.17 -13.59 -16.28
C VAL A 21 -8.39 -13.98 -15.02
N GLY A 22 -7.06 -14.02 -15.14
CA GLY A 22 -6.19 -14.18 -13.98
C GLY A 22 -6.51 -13.09 -12.96
N SER A 23 -6.60 -13.46 -11.69
CA SER A 23 -6.71 -12.51 -10.58
C SER A 23 -5.51 -11.58 -10.62
N ALA A 24 -5.73 -10.30 -10.96
CA ALA A 24 -4.74 -9.26 -10.74
C ALA A 24 -4.53 -9.14 -9.23
N SER A 25 -3.37 -9.57 -8.74
CA SER A 25 -3.07 -9.69 -7.32
C SER A 25 -2.49 -8.41 -6.73
N ALA A 26 -3.02 -7.26 -7.15
CA ALA A 26 -2.63 -5.95 -6.62
C ALA A 26 -2.85 -5.92 -5.12
N LEU A 27 -1.77 -6.03 -4.36
CA LEU A 27 -1.81 -6.00 -2.92
C LEU A 27 -1.38 -4.60 -2.48
N VAL A 28 -2.32 -3.89 -1.85
CA VAL A 28 -2.02 -2.62 -1.18
C VAL A 28 -1.73 -2.92 0.29
N TYR A 29 -0.46 -2.78 0.65
CA TYR A 29 0.07 -3.02 1.98
C TYR A 29 0.26 -1.71 2.72
N GLU A 30 -0.35 -1.57 3.90
CA GLU A 30 -0.13 -0.41 4.77
C GLU A 30 0.78 -0.79 5.91
N GLN A 31 1.69 0.13 6.26
CA GLN A 31 2.46 0.08 7.51
C GLN A 31 2.26 1.38 8.26
N LEU A 32 1.88 1.26 9.53
CA LEU A 32 1.62 2.36 10.44
C LEU A 32 2.60 2.32 11.60
N TYR A 33 3.27 3.43 11.84
CA TYR A 33 4.18 3.66 12.94
C TYR A 33 3.62 4.78 13.80
N THR A 34 3.60 4.60 15.12
CA THR A 34 3.20 5.65 16.07
C THR A 34 4.25 5.81 17.16
N GLY A 35 4.32 7.01 17.74
CA GLY A 35 5.26 7.29 18.80
C GLY A 35 5.33 8.76 19.18
N THR A 36 6.48 9.16 19.72
CA THR A 36 6.76 10.55 20.10
C THR A 36 8.01 11.08 19.43
N VAL A 37 7.99 12.35 19.04
CA VAL A 37 9.18 13.06 18.57
C VAL A 37 10.13 13.26 19.75
N ALA A 38 11.38 12.84 19.65
CA ALA A 38 12.41 13.02 20.68
C ALA A 38 13.15 14.35 20.49
N LEU A 39 13.52 14.67 19.25
CA LEU A 39 14.18 15.92 18.86
C LEU A 39 13.61 16.40 17.53
N ALA A 40 13.44 17.71 17.37
CA ALA A 40 12.93 18.29 16.15
C ALA A 40 13.61 19.61 15.76
N VAL A 41 13.84 19.76 14.46
CA VAL A 41 14.00 21.03 13.77
C VAL A 41 12.93 21.04 12.70
N ASP A 42 11.89 21.83 12.88
CA ASP A 42 10.67 21.76 12.06
C ASP A 42 10.72 22.65 10.81
N GLY A 43 11.52 23.72 10.83
CA GLY A 43 11.46 24.75 9.79
C GLY A 43 10.05 25.39 9.64
N GLY A 44 9.14 25.15 10.58
CA GLY A 44 7.74 25.60 10.58
C GLY A 44 6.76 24.73 9.77
N LEU A 45 7.14 23.52 9.39
CA LEU A 45 6.28 22.62 8.60
C LEU A 45 5.10 22.06 9.42
N PHE A 46 5.34 21.71 10.68
CA PHE A 46 4.37 21.15 11.62
C PHE A 46 4.00 22.14 12.74
N GLY A 47 4.09 23.45 12.46
CA GLY A 47 3.65 24.50 13.37
C GLY A 47 4.61 24.83 14.52
N GLY A 48 5.88 24.41 14.43
CA GLY A 48 6.88 24.57 15.48
C GLY A 48 6.85 23.38 16.45
N LEU A 49 7.91 22.58 16.43
CA LEU A 49 8.05 21.39 17.26
C LEU A 49 9.09 21.60 18.36
N SER A 50 8.85 21.00 19.52
CA SER A 50 9.64 21.15 20.73
C SER A 50 10.10 19.82 21.34
N GLY A 51 9.66 18.69 20.79
CA GLY A 51 9.87 17.36 21.35
C GLY A 51 8.71 16.93 22.25
N GLY A 52 8.49 15.63 22.34
CA GLY A 52 7.39 14.98 23.04
C GLY A 52 6.08 14.91 22.25
N GLU A 53 5.98 15.59 21.09
CA GLU A 53 4.76 15.55 20.29
C GLU A 53 4.49 14.14 19.75
N ALA A 54 3.23 13.73 19.80
CA ALA A 54 2.83 12.47 19.20
C ALA A 54 2.93 12.56 17.67
N PHE A 55 3.34 11.44 17.07
CA PHE A 55 3.37 11.30 15.62
C PHE A 55 2.68 10.01 15.17
N THR A 56 2.25 10.05 13.91
CA THR A 56 1.92 8.85 13.14
C THR A 56 2.60 8.93 11.78
N VAL A 57 3.30 7.88 11.37
CA VAL A 57 3.78 7.72 10.00
C VAL A 57 3.12 6.53 9.34
N ARG A 58 2.56 6.76 8.16
CA ARG A 58 1.91 5.73 7.37
C ARG A 58 2.61 5.58 6.03
N PHE A 59 3.03 4.36 5.71
CA PHE A 59 3.43 3.97 4.37
C PHE A 59 2.35 3.15 3.71
N VAL A 60 2.17 3.40 2.41
CA VAL A 60 1.31 2.58 1.56
C VAL A 60 2.16 2.07 0.42
N THR A 61 2.31 0.75 0.36
CA THR A 61 3.02 0.03 -0.71
C THR A 61 2.02 -0.63 -1.64
N ASP A 62 2.08 -0.29 -2.91
CA ASP A 62 1.33 -0.97 -3.97
C ASP A 62 2.27 -1.95 -4.69
N THR A 63 2.00 -3.25 -4.56
CA THR A 63 2.88 -4.30 -5.11
C THR A 63 2.82 -4.41 -6.63
N ASP A 64 1.84 -3.78 -7.29
CA ASP A 64 1.71 -3.78 -8.75
C ASP A 64 2.48 -2.63 -9.41
N LEU A 65 2.99 -1.70 -8.60
CA LEU A 65 3.83 -0.59 -9.04
C LEU A 65 5.33 -0.94 -8.87
N GLY A 66 6.20 0.01 -9.22
CA GLY A 66 7.64 -0.19 -9.12
C GLY A 66 8.21 -1.16 -10.16
N SER A 67 9.33 -1.76 -9.82
CA SER A 67 9.99 -2.83 -10.58
C SER A 67 9.41 -4.22 -10.31
N GLY A 68 8.34 -4.31 -9.51
CA GLY A 68 7.82 -5.55 -8.95
C GLY A 68 8.60 -6.01 -7.71
N ILE A 69 8.09 -7.05 -7.05
CA ILE A 69 8.76 -7.66 -5.89
C ILE A 69 9.98 -8.45 -6.36
N VAL A 70 11.13 -8.14 -5.77
CA VAL A 70 12.36 -8.90 -5.91
C VAL A 70 12.52 -9.76 -4.66
N ASP A 71 12.41 -11.07 -4.83
CA ASP A 71 12.72 -12.06 -3.79
C ASP A 71 14.24 -12.30 -3.73
N GLY A 72 14.81 -12.04 -2.56
CA GLY A 72 16.20 -12.35 -2.22
C GLY A 72 16.29 -13.46 -1.17
N PRO A 73 17.49 -14.02 -0.95
CA PRO A 73 17.72 -15.01 0.12
C PRO A 73 17.40 -14.43 1.51
N ASP A 74 17.52 -13.12 1.64
CA ASP A 74 17.33 -12.39 2.89
C ASP A 74 15.99 -11.63 2.91
N GLY A 75 15.00 -11.93 2.05
CA GLY A 75 13.65 -11.33 2.12
C GLY A 75 13.16 -10.70 0.82
N GLN A 76 12.21 -9.76 0.93
CA GLN A 76 11.52 -9.14 -0.21
C GLN A 76 11.83 -7.65 -0.30
N THR A 77 12.04 -7.17 -1.52
CA THR A 77 12.18 -5.73 -1.81
C THR A 77 11.24 -5.35 -2.94
N ILE A 78 10.63 -4.17 -2.82
CA ILE A 78 9.99 -3.50 -3.94
C ILE A 78 10.51 -2.07 -4.00
N GLU A 79 10.86 -1.61 -5.19
CA GLU A 79 11.40 -0.27 -5.41
C GLU A 79 10.92 0.34 -6.72
N GLY A 80 11.01 1.65 -6.82
CA GLY A 80 10.66 2.40 -8.02
C GLY A 80 10.91 3.89 -7.85
N GLY A 81 10.29 4.69 -8.71
CA GLY A 81 10.48 6.14 -8.76
C GLY A 81 11.14 6.59 -10.07
N SER A 82 11.20 7.91 -10.25
CA SER A 82 11.63 8.49 -11.53
C SER A 82 13.05 8.08 -11.94
N ILE A 83 13.96 7.85 -10.98
CA ILE A 83 15.35 7.46 -11.29
C ILE A 83 15.48 6.04 -11.83
N SER A 84 14.53 5.15 -11.49
CA SER A 84 14.52 3.76 -11.98
C SER A 84 13.69 3.61 -13.26
N GLY A 85 13.02 4.68 -13.71
CA GLY A 85 12.08 4.63 -14.84
C GLY A 85 10.80 3.84 -14.54
N ALA A 86 10.48 3.59 -13.27
CA ALA A 86 9.29 2.86 -12.84
C ALA A 86 8.38 3.73 -11.98
N SER A 87 7.08 3.43 -11.92
CA SER A 87 6.16 4.09 -10.98
C SER A 87 6.66 3.92 -9.54
N ALA A 88 6.41 4.90 -8.67
CA ALA A 88 6.76 4.78 -7.26
C ALA A 88 5.82 3.79 -6.54
N PRO A 89 6.32 2.66 -6.01
CA PRO A 89 5.48 1.70 -5.31
C PRO A 89 5.13 2.12 -3.89
N VAL A 90 5.85 3.07 -3.29
CA VAL A 90 5.65 3.46 -1.89
C VAL A 90 5.33 4.94 -1.79
N THR A 91 4.25 5.25 -1.09
CA THR A 91 3.89 6.60 -0.67
C THR A 91 3.94 6.72 0.85
N ALA A 92 4.12 7.94 1.36
CA ALA A 92 4.22 8.18 2.79
C ALA A 92 3.35 9.35 3.26
N PHE A 93 2.87 9.25 4.49
CA PHE A 93 2.12 10.29 5.18
C PHE A 93 2.68 10.44 6.58
N ILE A 94 3.06 11.65 6.97
CA ILE A 94 3.51 11.96 8.33
C ILE A 94 2.52 12.90 8.96
N THR A 95 2.03 12.57 10.14
CA THR A 95 1.24 13.47 10.96
C THR A 95 1.96 13.73 12.27
N ILE A 96 2.23 15.00 12.58
CA ILE A 96 2.80 15.43 13.87
C ILE A 96 1.95 16.59 14.36
N ASN A 97 1.54 16.55 15.62
CA ASN A 97 0.74 17.62 16.23
C ASN A 97 -0.54 17.99 15.44
N GLY A 98 -1.14 17.01 14.75
CA GLY A 98 -2.34 17.19 13.92
C GLY A 98 -2.10 17.79 12.53
N TYR A 99 -0.87 18.14 12.17
CA TYR A 99 -0.48 18.56 10.82
C TYR A 99 -0.03 17.36 10.02
N THR A 100 -0.61 17.15 8.84
CA THR A 100 -0.29 16.02 7.95
C THR A 100 0.44 16.49 6.70
N GLU A 101 1.60 15.91 6.45
CA GLU A 101 2.36 16.02 5.21
C GLU A 101 2.26 14.73 4.41
N SER A 102 2.11 14.86 3.09
CA SER A 102 1.97 13.74 2.15
C SER A 102 3.07 13.73 1.11
N PHE A 103 3.71 12.58 0.95
CA PHE A 103 4.77 12.32 -0.02
C PHE A 103 4.22 11.33 -1.07
N ILE A 104 3.38 11.87 -1.97
CA ILE A 104 2.70 11.11 -3.02
C ILE A 104 3.16 11.51 -4.43
N ASP A 105 3.67 12.73 -4.58
CA ASP A 105 4.09 13.32 -5.85
C ASP A 105 5.60 13.56 -5.88
N ASN A 106 6.17 13.67 -7.09
CA ASN A 106 7.59 13.97 -7.32
C ASN A 106 8.55 13.00 -6.60
N ILE A 107 8.15 11.73 -6.47
CA ILE A 107 8.97 10.69 -5.87
C ILE A 107 10.13 10.36 -6.82
N VAL A 108 11.34 10.65 -6.37
CA VAL A 108 12.60 10.36 -7.06
C VAL A 108 12.91 8.87 -6.94
N GLN A 109 12.80 8.36 -5.71
CA GLN A 109 13.02 6.96 -5.38
C GLN A 109 12.08 6.58 -4.26
N SER A 110 11.51 5.39 -4.31
CA SER A 110 10.79 4.84 -3.16
C SER A 110 11.01 3.34 -3.07
N ARG A 111 11.00 2.84 -1.84
CA ARG A 111 11.40 1.47 -1.53
C ARG A 111 10.69 0.99 -0.28
N SER A 112 10.18 -0.24 -0.32
CA SER A 112 9.80 -1.00 0.87
C SER A 112 10.58 -2.32 0.87
N GLN A 113 11.08 -2.71 2.03
CA GLN A 113 11.85 -3.94 2.21
C GLN A 113 11.39 -4.65 3.46
N ILE A 114 11.29 -5.96 3.36
CA ILE A 114 11.18 -6.88 4.49
C ILE A 114 12.42 -7.76 4.37
N PHE A 115 13.35 -7.67 5.31
CA PHE A 115 14.56 -8.49 5.25
C PHE A 115 14.80 -9.29 6.53
N SER A 116 15.38 -10.47 6.36
CA SER A 116 15.80 -11.38 7.40
C SER A 116 17.31 -11.56 7.35
N SER A 117 18.05 -11.07 8.34
CA SER A 117 19.49 -11.28 8.43
C SER A 117 19.87 -11.82 9.80
N GLY A 118 20.60 -12.94 9.86
CA GLY A 118 21.08 -13.48 11.14
C GLY A 118 20.00 -13.82 12.16
N GLY A 119 18.76 -14.12 11.72
CA GLY A 119 17.62 -14.37 12.60
C GLY A 119 16.91 -13.11 13.10
N GLN A 120 17.31 -11.92 12.65
CA GLN A 120 16.58 -10.66 12.82
C GLN A 120 15.70 -10.42 11.60
N LEU A 121 14.46 -9.98 11.84
CA LEU A 121 13.53 -9.55 10.81
C LEU A 121 13.41 -8.03 10.90
N ASP A 122 13.49 -7.32 9.79
CA ASP A 122 13.41 -5.88 9.76
C ASP A 122 12.50 -5.44 8.61
N VAL A 123 11.81 -4.31 8.84
CA VAL A 123 10.95 -3.68 7.84
C VAL A 123 11.45 -2.27 7.60
N ALA A 124 11.90 -2.00 6.38
CA ALA A 124 12.44 -0.70 6.01
C ALA A 124 11.57 -0.04 4.93
N ASN A 125 11.29 1.24 5.09
CA ASN A 125 10.58 2.04 4.11
C ASN A 125 11.33 3.34 3.86
N SER A 126 11.47 3.71 2.60
CA SER A 126 12.11 4.95 2.20
C SER A 126 11.37 5.59 1.03
N VAL A 127 11.23 6.91 1.10
CA VAL A 127 10.70 7.77 0.04
C VAL A 127 11.63 8.97 -0.10
N VAL A 128 12.33 9.04 -1.22
CA VAL A 128 13.08 10.21 -1.67
C VAL A 128 12.20 10.98 -2.63
N TYR A 129 12.01 12.28 -2.40
CA TYR A 129 11.17 13.15 -3.23
C TYR A 129 11.90 14.43 -3.59
N GLN A 130 11.44 15.09 -4.66
CA GLN A 130 11.99 16.35 -5.14
C GLN A 130 10.91 17.43 -5.09
N ALA A 131 10.96 18.28 -4.08
CA ALA A 131 10.11 19.46 -3.94
C ALA A 131 10.99 20.70 -3.78
N SER A 132 11.14 21.49 -4.85
CA SER A 132 11.97 22.72 -4.90
C SER A 132 13.41 22.55 -4.35
N GLY A 133 13.89 21.30 -4.31
CA GLY A 133 15.03 20.78 -3.54
C GLY A 133 14.88 19.26 -3.42
N VAL A 134 15.94 18.54 -3.02
CA VAL A 134 15.88 17.09 -2.78
C VAL A 134 15.68 16.86 -1.29
N GLY A 135 14.61 16.16 -0.92
CA GLY A 135 14.35 15.72 0.46
C GLY A 135 14.26 14.20 0.52
N GLU A 136 14.77 13.60 1.60
CA GLU A 136 14.67 12.17 1.84
C GLU A 136 13.89 11.90 3.13
N LEU A 137 12.88 11.06 3.01
CA LEU A 137 12.20 10.45 4.15
C LEU A 137 12.65 8.99 4.24
N ASN A 138 13.44 8.67 5.25
CA ASN A 138 13.91 7.31 5.48
C ASN A 138 13.43 6.79 6.84
N ILE A 139 12.71 5.67 6.83
CA ILE A 139 12.14 5.07 8.02
C ILE A 139 12.56 3.62 8.10
N LEU A 140 13.50 3.35 8.99
CA LEU A 140 13.93 2.00 9.31
C LEU A 140 13.21 1.53 10.57
N ALA A 141 12.30 0.57 10.42
CA ALA A 141 11.64 -0.09 11.54
C ALA A 141 12.15 -1.53 11.68
N GLY A 142 13.24 -1.69 12.42
CA GLY A 142 13.78 -3.01 12.74
C GLY A 142 13.18 -3.62 14.00
N ALA A 143 13.00 -4.94 14.01
CA ALA A 143 12.76 -5.68 15.26
C ALA A 143 13.71 -6.88 15.39
N ALA A 144 14.58 -6.83 16.39
CA ALA A 144 15.61 -7.83 16.62
C ALA A 144 14.99 -9.12 17.20
N GLY A 145 15.23 -10.23 16.50
CA GLY A 145 15.03 -11.59 17.01
C GLY A 145 13.96 -12.41 16.31
N VAL A 146 14.15 -13.73 16.35
CA VAL A 146 13.19 -14.73 15.87
C VAL A 146 11.92 -14.67 16.74
N GLY A 147 10.75 -14.58 16.11
CA GLY A 147 9.48 -14.43 16.82
C GLY A 147 9.14 -12.98 17.20
N SER A 148 9.78 -12.00 16.57
CA SER A 148 9.49 -10.57 16.75
C SER A 148 8.06 -10.17 16.38
N GLY A 149 7.31 -11.05 15.70
CA GLY A 149 5.97 -10.76 15.21
C GLY A 149 5.96 -9.95 13.91
N LEU A 150 7.12 -9.61 13.34
CA LEU A 150 7.23 -9.00 12.02
C LEU A 150 6.89 -9.98 10.90
N PRO A 151 6.38 -9.47 9.77
CA PRO A 151 6.04 -10.30 8.61
C PRO A 151 7.31 -10.82 7.93
N ALA A 152 7.26 -12.03 7.40
CA ALA A 152 8.36 -12.57 6.59
C ALA A 152 8.26 -12.15 5.10
N THR A 153 7.05 -11.78 4.66
CA THR A 153 6.75 -11.40 3.27
C THR A 153 5.71 -10.28 3.26
N PHE A 154 5.62 -9.55 2.14
CA PHE A 154 4.54 -8.60 1.91
C PHE A 154 3.19 -9.30 2.01
N GLY A 155 2.18 -8.56 2.49
CA GLY A 155 0.82 -9.07 2.66
C GLY A 155 0.53 -9.81 3.96
N GLN A 156 1.54 -10.16 4.76
CA GLN A 156 1.32 -10.68 6.11
C GLN A 156 1.01 -9.54 7.08
N SER A 157 -0.04 -9.69 7.88
CA SER A 157 -0.39 -8.68 8.89
C SER A 157 0.44 -8.86 10.16
N TYR A 158 0.77 -7.74 10.81
CA TYR A 158 1.51 -7.72 12.06
C TYR A 158 1.10 -6.54 12.96
N ALA A 159 1.32 -6.68 14.26
CA ALA A 159 1.11 -5.61 15.24
C ALA A 159 2.10 -5.76 16.41
N LEU A 160 2.87 -4.70 16.67
CA LEU A 160 3.89 -4.62 17.71
C LEU A 160 3.53 -3.49 18.68
N SER A 161 3.37 -3.82 19.96
CA SER A 161 3.09 -2.87 21.05
C SER A 161 4.34 -2.34 21.76
N SER A 162 5.51 -2.87 21.40
CA SER A 162 6.83 -2.39 21.80
C SER A 162 7.83 -3.00 20.81
N PRO A 163 8.08 -2.36 19.66
CA PRO A 163 8.81 -3.00 18.58
C PRO A 163 10.23 -3.43 18.97
N LEU A 164 10.87 -2.90 20.03
CA LEU A 164 12.12 -3.43 20.60
C LEU A 164 12.61 -2.74 21.90
N GLN A 165 13.60 -3.34 22.58
CA GLN A 165 14.36 -2.82 23.74
C GLN A 165 15.50 -1.83 23.42
N SER A 166 15.73 -1.51 22.14
CA SER A 166 16.70 -0.50 21.68
C SER A 166 16.03 0.44 20.68
N PRO A 167 16.37 1.74 20.68
CA PRO A 167 15.62 2.77 19.95
C PRO A 167 15.53 2.46 18.45
N THR A 168 14.30 2.37 17.95
CA THR A 168 14.01 2.45 16.53
C THR A 168 14.21 3.90 16.10
N TYR A 169 15.20 4.15 15.24
CA TYR A 169 15.46 5.49 14.73
C TYR A 169 14.63 5.73 13.47
N LEU A 170 13.66 6.62 13.57
CA LEU A 170 13.10 7.31 12.43
C LEU A 170 13.99 8.51 12.14
N ILE A 171 14.67 8.50 11.00
CA ILE A 171 15.55 9.59 10.56
C ILE A 171 14.94 10.24 9.32
N VAL A 172 14.20 11.33 9.53
CA VAL A 172 13.79 12.19 8.42
C VAL A 172 14.95 13.14 8.12
N LEU A 173 15.62 12.95 6.98
CA LEU A 173 16.74 13.79 6.51
C LEU A 173 16.28 14.55 5.27
N GLY A 174 15.66 15.72 5.46
CA GLY A 174 15.17 16.52 4.35
C GLY A 174 15.52 17.99 4.47
N THR A 175 16.07 18.57 3.41
CA THR A 175 15.89 19.99 3.12
C THR A 175 14.57 20.16 2.38
N LEU A 176 13.49 20.37 3.12
CA LEU A 176 12.17 20.68 2.56
C LEU A 176 12.16 22.16 2.17
N ASN A 177 12.23 22.49 0.89
CA ASN A 177 12.12 23.88 0.41
C ASN A 177 13.11 24.86 1.08
N ASP A 178 14.41 24.56 1.10
CA ASP A 178 15.46 25.31 1.82
C ASP A 178 15.33 25.37 3.35
N ARG A 179 14.41 24.59 3.94
CA ARG A 179 14.26 24.46 5.40
C ARG A 179 14.86 23.14 5.83
N GLY A 180 15.88 23.20 6.68
CA GLY A 180 16.44 22.01 7.32
C GLY A 180 15.39 21.44 8.27
N VAL A 181 14.87 20.26 7.93
CA VAL A 181 13.93 19.53 8.77
C VAL A 181 14.60 18.25 9.25
N TYR A 182 14.65 18.09 10.57
CA TYR A 182 15.24 16.92 11.21
C TYR A 182 14.35 16.46 12.35
N PHE A 183 14.01 15.18 12.36
CA PHE A 183 13.31 14.56 13.47
C PHE A 183 14.08 13.34 13.94
N GLU A 184 14.26 13.25 15.25
CA GLU A 184 14.51 11.99 15.93
C GLU A 184 13.19 11.57 16.56
N MET A 185 12.73 10.34 16.32
CA MET A 185 11.41 9.91 16.77
C MET A 185 11.52 8.53 17.43
N THR A 186 10.82 8.37 18.55
CA THR A 186 10.75 7.12 19.31
C THR A 186 9.46 6.40 18.94
N VAL A 187 9.58 5.29 18.21
CA VAL A 187 8.43 4.45 17.83
C VAL A 187 7.96 3.64 19.03
N THR A 188 6.69 3.80 19.41
CA THR A 188 6.04 3.02 20.49
C THR A 188 5.23 1.86 19.96
N SER A 189 4.68 1.98 18.74
CA SER A 189 3.97 0.88 18.09
C SER A 189 4.22 0.84 16.60
N ALA A 190 4.16 -0.35 16.02
CA ALA A 190 4.19 -0.57 14.59
C ALA A 190 3.13 -1.61 14.22
N SER A 191 2.46 -1.42 13.10
CA SER A 191 1.55 -2.43 12.55
C SER A 191 1.62 -2.40 11.04
N GLY A 192 1.25 -3.49 10.41
CA GLY A 192 1.01 -3.50 8.97
C GLY A 192 0.08 -4.61 8.55
N GLY A 193 -0.44 -4.49 7.35
CA GLY A 193 -1.43 -5.41 6.83
C GLY A 193 -1.95 -4.99 5.46
N VAL A 194 -2.72 -5.87 4.85
CA VAL A 194 -3.41 -5.58 3.58
C VAL A 194 -4.62 -4.71 3.90
N ILE A 195 -4.65 -3.48 3.38
CA ILE A 195 -5.75 -2.53 3.64
C ILE A 195 -6.84 -2.55 2.58
N SER A 196 -6.50 -2.97 1.36
CA SER A 196 -7.50 -3.28 0.37
C SER A 196 -6.92 -4.24 -0.65
N ALA A 197 -7.63 -5.34 -0.91
CA ALA A 197 -7.74 -5.79 -2.28
C ALA A 197 -8.75 -4.83 -2.91
N VAL A 198 -8.33 -3.98 -3.85
CA VAL A 198 -9.28 -3.32 -4.76
C VAL A 198 -10.24 -4.40 -5.25
N PRO A 199 -11.58 -4.18 -5.30
CA PRO A 199 -12.51 -5.25 -5.65
C PRO A 199 -11.98 -5.95 -6.89
N GLU A 200 -11.61 -7.22 -6.72
CA GLU A 200 -10.85 -7.90 -7.75
C GLU A 200 -11.64 -7.82 -9.07
N PRO A 201 -10.99 -7.84 -10.24
CA PRO A 201 -11.70 -7.87 -11.52
C PRO A 201 -12.85 -8.90 -11.55
N ALA A 202 -12.71 -10.00 -10.81
CA ALA A 202 -13.76 -10.99 -10.57
C ALA A 202 -15.00 -10.43 -9.85
N THR A 203 -14.84 -9.55 -8.86
CA THR A 203 -15.93 -8.87 -8.16
C THR A 203 -16.71 -7.96 -9.10
N TRP A 204 -16.00 -7.19 -9.95
CA TRP A 204 -16.64 -6.37 -10.99
C TRP A 204 -17.36 -7.24 -12.02
N ALA A 205 -16.72 -8.31 -12.47
CA ALA A 205 -17.32 -9.24 -13.42
C ALA A 205 -18.57 -9.91 -12.85
N LEU A 206 -18.56 -10.30 -11.57
CA LEU A 206 -19.70 -10.89 -10.89
C LEU A 206 -20.82 -9.87 -10.70
N MET A 207 -20.49 -8.64 -10.33
CA MET A 207 -21.46 -7.54 -10.23
C MET A 207 -22.12 -7.26 -11.58
N MET A 208 -21.32 -7.12 -12.64
CA MET A 208 -21.83 -6.91 -14.02
C MET A 208 -22.65 -8.11 -14.50
N SER A 209 -22.21 -9.33 -14.21
CA SER A 209 -22.95 -10.56 -14.54
C SER A 209 -24.29 -10.62 -13.80
N GLY A 210 -24.32 -10.24 -12.52
CA GLY A 210 -25.54 -10.11 -11.72
C GLY A 210 -26.52 -9.12 -12.35
N PHE A 211 -26.04 -7.94 -12.76
CA PHE A 211 -26.85 -6.95 -13.46
C PHE A 211 -27.34 -7.44 -14.83
N ALA A 212 -26.51 -8.15 -15.59
CA ALA A 212 -26.90 -8.71 -16.88
C ALA A 212 -28.00 -9.78 -16.72
N VAL A 213 -27.88 -10.67 -15.74
CA VAL A 213 -28.89 -11.70 -15.44
C VAL A 213 -30.19 -11.05 -14.97
N LEU A 214 -30.12 -10.09 -14.05
CA LEU A 214 -31.30 -9.36 -13.56
C LEU A 214 -32.00 -8.62 -14.70
N GLY A 215 -31.24 -7.90 -15.54
CA GLY A 215 -31.76 -7.21 -16.72
C GLY A 215 -32.40 -8.17 -17.73
N GLY A 216 -31.79 -9.35 -17.95
CA GLY A 216 -32.33 -10.42 -18.78
C GLY A 216 -33.67 -10.94 -18.24
N ALA A 217 -33.76 -11.22 -16.95
CA ALA A 217 -34.98 -11.70 -16.30
C ALA A 217 -36.13 -10.68 -16.40
N LEU A 218 -35.85 -9.40 -16.16
CA LEU A 218 -36.84 -8.33 -16.27
C LEU A 218 -37.36 -8.17 -17.72
N ARG A 219 -36.50 -8.35 -18.72
CA ARG A 219 -36.90 -8.30 -20.14
C ARG A 219 -37.81 -9.47 -20.53
N VAL A 220 -37.52 -10.68 -20.05
CA VAL A 220 -38.37 -11.86 -20.31
C VAL A 220 -39.74 -11.71 -19.67
N ASN A 221 -39.82 -11.15 -18.46
CA ASN A 221 -41.10 -11.00 -17.76
C ASN A 221 -42.04 -10.00 -18.45
N ARG A 222 -41.50 -8.88 -18.99
CA ARG A 222 -42.28 -7.90 -19.77
C ARG A 222 -42.93 -8.50 -21.01
N GLY A 223 -42.26 -9.42 -21.70
CA GLY A 223 -42.82 -10.07 -22.88
C GLY A 223 -44.05 -10.94 -22.58
N ARG A 224 -44.17 -11.48 -21.36
CA ARG A 224 -45.30 -12.34 -20.96
C ARG A 224 -46.56 -11.56 -20.65
N GLN A 225 -46.43 -10.29 -20.22
CA GLN A 225 -47.59 -9.47 -19.87
C GLN A 225 -48.44 -9.05 -21.09
N HIS A 226 -47.92 -9.19 -22.32
CA HIS A 226 -48.59 -8.71 -23.53
C HIS A 226 -49.48 -9.74 -24.24
N VAL A 227 -49.58 -10.98 -23.75
CA VAL A 227 -50.26 -12.10 -24.43
C VAL A 227 -51.62 -12.46 -23.80
N THR A 228 -52.04 -11.78 -22.74
CA THR A 228 -53.31 -12.05 -22.04
C THR A 228 -54.34 -10.92 -22.15
N ALA A 229 -54.32 -10.15 -23.25
CA ALA A 229 -55.33 -9.14 -23.55
C ALA A 229 -56.15 -9.54 -24.78
#